data_AF-A0A0K3BP47-F1
#
_entry.id   AF-A0A0K3BP47-F1
#
_cell.length_a   1.000
_cell.length_b   1.000
_cell.length_c   1.000
_cell.angle_alpha   90.00
_cell.angle_beta   90.00
_cell.angle_gamma   90.00
#
_symmetry.space_group_name_H-M   'P 1'
#
loop_
_entity.id
_entity.type
_entity.pdbx_description
1 polymer ?
#
loop_
_entity_poly.entity_id
_entity_poly.type
_entity_poly.pdbx_seq_one_letter_code
_entity_poly.pdbx_strand_id
1 'polypeptide(L)'
;MIFDLPPYLVFPPLLLIFVVFTLMGQGGSTGKPRHRKHQLAELDTVLSSASGRAELVVDWMRFTEIDKLELVEAFGKRGLRLDGQEIVGREWRLRFTKQPASAGESGAERPQPIVDSRTRLRRELTSAQAGVDGTYILDVGRYQDIPSEELTRAIESAGWRRVRVSDAGMNAVAIARPGAETVHAGHGPFLEGPSLAELRAHPQVVERARVITREHGFDPLDDNNLDTARQRHKYWARRFNKHVGLAFLFGILMFLGLGITFRSFEPADGEGFYISLAVTLAMVALFVLVFTKAALIRKRRWAEIGATVTAYKELSTLAEKPDDSS
;
A
#
# COMPACT_ATOMS: atom_id res chain seq x y z
N MET A 1 -33.02 29.85 31.45
CA MET A 1 -33.79 28.92 30.61
C MET A 1 -32.82 28.26 29.66
N ILE A 2 -32.36 27.07 30.02
CA ILE A 2 -31.48 26.24 29.21
C ILE A 2 -32.42 25.32 28.41
N PHE A 3 -32.25 25.30 27.10
CA PHE A 3 -33.16 24.73 26.11
C PHE A 3 -33.66 23.32 26.44
N ASP A 4 -34.98 23.18 26.63
CA ASP A 4 -35.74 21.92 26.49
C ASP A 4 -35.82 21.56 24.99
N LEU A 5 -34.67 21.25 24.40
CA LEU A 5 -34.63 20.64 23.08
C LEU A 5 -34.98 19.15 23.24
N PRO A 6 -35.98 18.63 22.51
CA PRO A 6 -36.40 17.26 22.68
C PRO A 6 -35.23 16.31 22.37
N PRO A 7 -34.96 15.30 23.22
CA PRO A 7 -33.79 14.44 23.08
C PRO A 7 -33.75 13.72 21.72
N TYR A 8 -34.90 13.45 21.10
CA TYR A 8 -34.98 12.84 19.77
C TYR A 8 -34.46 13.69 18.61
N LEU A 9 -34.14 14.98 18.81
CA LEU A 9 -33.52 15.83 17.79
C LEU A 9 -31.99 15.80 17.84
N VAL A 10 -31.40 15.50 19.00
CA VAL A 10 -29.94 15.48 19.22
C VAL A 10 -29.37 14.07 19.05
N PHE A 11 -30.13 13.04 19.41
CA PHE A 11 -29.68 11.65 19.35
C PHE A 11 -29.48 11.09 17.92
N PRO A 12 -30.36 11.33 16.93
CA PRO A 12 -30.20 10.76 15.58
C PRO A 12 -28.92 11.20 14.84
N PRO A 13 -28.51 12.49 14.83
CA PRO A 13 -27.28 12.88 14.15
C PRO A 13 -26.03 12.39 14.90
N LEU A 14 -26.05 12.34 16.24
CA LEU A 14 -24.94 11.75 17.01
C LEU A 14 -24.84 10.23 16.78
N LEU A 15 -25.97 9.53 16.64
CA LEU A 15 -26.02 8.11 16.35
C LEU A 15 -25.56 7.83 14.91
N LEU A 16 -25.89 8.70 13.94
CA LEU A 16 -25.37 8.61 12.58
C LEU A 16 -23.85 8.85 12.52
N ILE A 17 -23.34 9.86 13.25
CA ILE A 17 -21.90 10.10 13.39
C ILE A 17 -21.22 8.91 14.07
N PHE A 18 -21.82 8.33 15.11
CA PHE A 18 -21.31 7.14 15.79
C PHE A 18 -21.33 5.91 14.89
N VAL A 19 -22.37 5.71 14.07
CA VAL A 19 -22.48 4.63 13.08
C VAL A 19 -21.43 4.80 11.97
N VAL A 20 -21.21 6.01 11.48
CA VAL A 20 -20.15 6.28 10.49
C VAL A 20 -18.75 6.06 11.11
N PHE A 21 -18.53 6.47 12.37
CA PHE A 21 -17.27 6.24 13.07
C PHE A 21 -17.02 4.77 13.40
N THR A 22 -18.06 4.01 13.75
CA THR A 22 -17.95 2.56 13.97
C THR A 22 -17.76 1.82 12.65
N LEU A 23 -18.46 2.20 11.57
CA LEU A 23 -18.25 1.61 10.25
C LEU A 23 -16.85 1.92 9.67
N MET A 24 -16.31 3.11 9.89
CA MET A 24 -14.94 3.46 9.48
C MET A 24 -13.86 2.91 10.42
N GLY A 25 -14.16 2.76 11.71
CA GLY A 25 -13.23 2.25 12.73
C GLY A 25 -13.20 0.73 12.88
N GLN A 26 -14.26 0.03 12.47
CA GLN A 26 -14.40 -1.43 12.56
C GLN A 26 -14.23 -2.16 11.22
N GLY A 27 -13.24 -1.77 10.43
CA GLY A 27 -12.63 -2.66 9.42
C GLY A 27 -11.98 -3.94 10.02
N GLY A 28 -12.19 -4.20 11.31
CA GLY A 28 -11.79 -5.39 12.06
C GLY A 28 -12.84 -6.49 12.07
N SER A 29 -13.38 -6.86 10.90
CA SER A 29 -13.34 -8.24 10.42
C SER A 29 -13.67 -9.42 11.37
N THR A 30 -14.69 -9.32 12.21
CA THR A 30 -15.16 -10.45 13.03
C THR A 30 -15.91 -11.53 12.21
N GLY A 31 -16.30 -11.23 10.96
CA GLY A 31 -16.90 -12.19 10.02
C GLY A 31 -15.92 -13.04 9.20
N LYS A 32 -14.60 -12.75 9.24
CA LYS A 32 -13.59 -13.41 8.39
C LYS A 32 -13.45 -14.92 8.54
N PRO A 33 -13.52 -15.52 9.74
CA PRO A 33 -13.14 -16.93 9.86
C PRO A 33 -14.12 -17.87 9.16
N ARG A 34 -15.43 -17.53 9.12
CA ARG A 34 -16.43 -18.35 8.45
C ARG A 34 -16.36 -18.22 6.94
N HIS A 35 -16.18 -17.00 6.43
CA HIS A 35 -16.07 -16.76 5.00
C HIS A 35 -14.78 -17.37 4.42
N ARG A 36 -13.66 -17.23 5.12
CA ARG A 36 -12.38 -17.87 4.75
C ARG A 36 -12.49 -19.40 4.66
N LYS A 37 -13.16 -20.05 5.62
CA LYS A 37 -13.40 -21.51 5.57
C LYS A 37 -14.20 -21.93 4.32
N HIS A 38 -15.22 -21.16 3.96
CA HIS A 38 -15.99 -21.43 2.74
C HIS A 38 -15.14 -21.25 1.48
N GLN A 39 -14.36 -20.16 1.40
CA GLN A 39 -13.46 -19.92 0.27
C GLN A 39 -12.38 -21.01 0.15
N LEU A 40 -11.86 -21.54 1.27
CA LEU A 40 -10.91 -22.66 1.25
C LEU A 40 -11.54 -23.96 0.72
N ALA A 41 -12.79 -24.26 1.08
CA ALA A 41 -13.51 -25.42 0.55
C ALA A 41 -13.83 -25.28 -0.95
N GLU A 42 -14.20 -24.07 -1.38
CA GLU A 42 -14.40 -23.74 -2.79
C GLU A 42 -13.09 -23.84 -3.58
N LEU A 43 -11.97 -23.40 -2.99
CA LEU A 43 -10.64 -23.53 -3.58
C LEU A 43 -10.26 -25.00 -3.80
N ASP A 44 -10.54 -25.88 -2.83
CA ASP A 44 -10.30 -27.32 -2.96
C ASP A 44 -11.16 -27.97 -4.06
N THR A 45 -12.39 -27.48 -4.23
CA THR A 45 -13.27 -27.90 -5.33
C THR A 45 -12.70 -27.49 -6.69
N VAL A 46 -12.21 -26.25 -6.82
CA VAL A 46 -11.56 -25.75 -8.04
C VAL A 46 -10.28 -26.55 -8.33
N LEU A 47 -9.45 -26.80 -7.31
CA LEU A 47 -8.23 -27.60 -7.43
C LEU A 47 -8.51 -29.04 -7.90
N SER A 48 -9.56 -29.66 -7.36
CA SER A 48 -9.99 -31.00 -7.75
C SER A 48 -10.44 -31.02 -9.22
N SER A 49 -11.20 -30.01 -9.65
CA SER A 49 -11.65 -29.87 -11.05
C SER A 49 -10.53 -29.55 -12.05
N ALA A 50 -9.40 -29.03 -11.57
CA ALA A 50 -8.23 -28.69 -12.40
C ALA A 50 -7.36 -29.89 -12.74
N SER A 51 -7.56 -31.03 -12.07
CA SER A 51 -6.78 -32.26 -12.29
C SER A 51 -6.97 -32.77 -13.73
N GLY A 52 -6.01 -32.44 -14.60
CA GLY A 52 -6.00 -32.84 -16.02
C GLY A 52 -6.03 -31.69 -17.03
N ARG A 53 -6.28 -30.44 -16.60
CA ARG A 53 -6.25 -29.28 -17.51
C ARG A 53 -4.83 -28.74 -17.66
N ALA A 54 -4.48 -28.31 -18.88
CA ALA A 54 -3.22 -27.61 -19.15
C ALA A 54 -3.25 -26.16 -18.64
N GLU A 55 -4.44 -25.57 -18.59
CA GLU A 55 -4.67 -24.19 -18.16
C GLU A 55 -5.88 -24.14 -17.21
N LEU A 56 -5.77 -23.32 -16.16
CA LEU A 56 -6.83 -23.04 -15.22
C LEU A 56 -6.93 -21.53 -15.02
N VAL A 57 -8.13 -20.99 -15.24
CA VAL A 57 -8.43 -19.58 -14.97
C VAL A 57 -9.31 -19.49 -13.73
N VAL A 58 -8.88 -18.70 -12.74
CA VAL A 58 -9.56 -18.52 -11.46
C VAL A 58 -9.84 -17.04 -11.24
N ASP A 59 -11.09 -16.68 -10.94
CA ASP A 59 -11.42 -15.31 -10.54
C ASP A 59 -11.00 -15.07 -9.08
N TRP A 60 -10.00 -14.22 -8.88
CA TRP A 60 -9.47 -13.82 -7.58
C TRP A 60 -10.53 -13.19 -6.69
N MET A 61 -11.50 -12.48 -7.27
CA MET A 61 -12.56 -11.81 -6.50
C MET A 61 -13.46 -12.81 -5.73
N ARG A 62 -13.41 -14.10 -6.06
CA ARG A 62 -14.08 -15.17 -5.30
C ARG A 62 -13.32 -15.60 -4.04
N PHE A 63 -12.03 -15.28 -3.93
CA PHE A 63 -11.11 -15.75 -2.88
C PHE A 63 -10.47 -14.60 -2.09
N THR A 64 -11.16 -13.47 -1.92
CA THR A 64 -10.62 -12.23 -1.33
C THR A 64 -10.14 -12.33 0.13
N GLU A 65 -10.54 -13.37 0.86
CA GLU A 65 -10.11 -13.61 2.25
C GLU A 65 -8.91 -14.57 2.35
N ILE A 66 -8.55 -15.22 1.25
CA ILE A 66 -7.34 -16.04 1.14
C ILE A 66 -6.21 -15.14 0.67
N ASP A 67 -5.03 -15.27 1.26
CA ASP A 67 -3.87 -14.49 0.81
C ASP A 67 -3.38 -15.02 -0.54
N LYS A 68 -2.88 -14.14 -1.40
CA LYS A 68 -2.57 -14.51 -2.78
C LYS A 68 -1.42 -15.53 -2.87
N LEU A 69 -0.28 -15.24 -2.24
CA LEU A 69 0.18 -16.10 -1.17
C LEU A 69 -0.12 -17.61 -1.22
N GLU A 70 -1.03 -17.93 -0.31
CA GLU A 70 -1.62 -19.21 -0.01
C GLU A 70 -2.30 -19.83 -1.25
N LEU A 71 -2.95 -19.02 -2.08
CA LEU A 71 -3.62 -19.51 -3.30
C LEU A 71 -2.60 -19.99 -4.35
N VAL A 72 -1.55 -19.21 -4.63
CA VAL A 72 -0.46 -19.61 -5.55
C VAL A 72 0.24 -20.87 -5.04
N GLU A 73 0.48 -20.97 -3.73
CA GLU A 73 1.08 -22.16 -3.13
C GLU A 73 0.17 -23.40 -3.27
N ALA A 74 -1.13 -23.25 -3.04
CA ALA A 74 -2.10 -24.33 -3.18
C ALA A 74 -2.17 -24.88 -4.61
N PHE A 75 -2.12 -24.00 -5.63
CA PHE A 75 -2.02 -24.39 -7.04
C PHE A 75 -0.65 -24.97 -7.39
N GLY A 76 0.43 -24.39 -6.86
CA GLY A 76 1.80 -24.88 -7.04
C GLY A 76 2.00 -26.32 -6.57
N LYS A 77 1.37 -26.71 -5.46
CA LYS A 77 1.35 -28.11 -4.96
C LYS A 77 0.73 -29.11 -5.94
N ARG A 78 -0.05 -28.64 -6.92
CA ARG A 78 -0.65 -29.47 -8.00
C ARG A 78 0.10 -29.33 -9.33
N GLY A 79 1.28 -28.70 -9.35
CA GLY A 79 2.08 -28.49 -10.55
C GLY A 79 1.53 -27.39 -11.47
N LEU A 80 0.68 -26.51 -10.95
CA LEU A 80 0.15 -25.35 -11.67
C LEU A 80 0.96 -24.11 -11.30
N ARG A 81 1.48 -23.41 -12.31
CA ARG A 81 2.24 -22.16 -12.15
C ARG A 81 1.39 -20.99 -12.61
N LEU A 82 1.40 -19.90 -11.86
CA LEU A 82 0.76 -18.67 -12.28
C LEU A 82 1.50 -18.10 -13.50
N ASP A 83 0.82 -18.03 -14.63
CA ASP A 83 1.32 -17.58 -15.94
C ASP A 83 1.01 -16.10 -16.18
N GLY A 84 -0.17 -15.64 -15.75
CA GLY A 84 -0.57 -14.27 -15.99
C GLY A 84 -1.83 -13.86 -15.23
N GLN A 85 -2.21 -12.61 -15.46
CA GLN A 85 -3.42 -12.03 -14.90
C GLN A 85 -4.09 -11.11 -15.87
N GLU A 86 -5.40 -11.03 -15.78
CA GLU A 86 -6.20 -10.15 -16.61
C GLU A 86 -7.37 -9.61 -15.80
N ILE A 87 -7.59 -8.29 -15.89
CA ILE A 87 -8.78 -7.65 -15.33
C ILE A 87 -9.76 -7.49 -16.48
N VAL A 88 -10.84 -8.28 -16.46
CA VAL A 88 -11.87 -8.29 -17.50
C VAL A 88 -13.18 -7.85 -16.88
N GLY A 89 -13.56 -6.59 -17.10
CA GLY A 89 -14.79 -6.02 -16.53
C GLY A 89 -14.73 -5.95 -15.00
N ARG A 90 -15.47 -6.83 -14.32
CA ARG A 90 -15.52 -6.93 -12.84
C ARG A 90 -14.77 -8.14 -12.29
N GLU A 91 -14.17 -8.95 -13.16
CA GLU A 91 -13.45 -10.16 -12.78
C GLU A 91 -11.95 -9.90 -12.80
N TRP A 92 -11.26 -10.45 -11.80
CA TRP A 92 -9.81 -10.43 -11.77
C TRP A 92 -9.31 -11.86 -11.95
N ARG A 93 -9.03 -12.21 -13.20
CA ARG A 93 -8.69 -13.57 -13.61
C ARG A 93 -7.21 -13.84 -13.41
N LEU A 94 -6.91 -14.89 -12.63
CA LEU A 94 -5.60 -15.49 -12.46
C LEU A 94 -5.48 -16.70 -13.39
N ARG A 95 -4.49 -16.68 -14.28
CA ARG A 95 -4.24 -17.77 -15.22
C ARG A 95 -3.11 -18.64 -14.70
N PHE A 96 -3.38 -19.92 -14.52
CA PHE A 96 -2.40 -20.92 -14.12
C PHE A 96 -2.19 -21.91 -15.26
N THR A 97 -0.94 -22.17 -15.61
CA THR A 97 -0.55 -23.18 -16.60
C THR A 97 0.13 -24.34 -15.91
N LYS A 98 -0.12 -25.57 -16.36
CA LYS A 98 0.58 -26.74 -15.87
C LYS A 98 2.04 -26.65 -16.25
N GLN A 99 2.92 -26.64 -15.25
CA GLN A 99 4.34 -26.73 -15.50
C GLN A 99 4.59 -28.10 -16.14
N PRO A 100 5.20 -28.17 -17.35
CA PRO A 100 5.58 -29.45 -17.90
C PRO A 100 6.47 -30.11 -16.85
N ALA A 101 6.02 -31.25 -16.31
CA ALA A 101 6.84 -32.08 -15.46
C ALA A 101 8.14 -32.27 -16.23
N SER A 102 9.22 -31.70 -15.70
CA SER A 102 10.49 -31.51 -16.40
C SER A 102 10.72 -32.65 -17.37
N ALA A 103 10.65 -32.35 -18.67
CA ALA A 103 11.03 -33.29 -19.71
C ALA A 103 12.54 -33.54 -19.55
N GLY A 104 12.87 -34.43 -18.62
CA GLY A 104 14.03 -35.27 -18.79
C GLY A 104 13.79 -36.06 -20.08
N GLU A 105 14.77 -36.01 -20.96
CA GLU A 105 14.80 -36.76 -22.22
C GLU A 105 13.88 -36.26 -23.33
N SER A 106 14.26 -35.16 -23.97
CA SER A 106 14.24 -35.09 -25.45
C SER A 106 15.08 -33.91 -25.95
N GLY A 107 16.35 -34.19 -26.25
CA GLY A 107 17.09 -33.63 -27.36
C GLY A 107 17.27 -32.10 -27.47
N ALA A 108 18.51 -31.68 -27.19
CA ALA A 108 19.18 -30.54 -27.82
C ALA A 108 18.77 -29.11 -27.40
N GLU A 109 19.14 -28.74 -26.18
CA GLU A 109 19.82 -27.47 -25.89
C GLU A 109 20.50 -27.58 -24.52
N ARG A 110 21.72 -27.05 -24.38
CA ARG A 110 22.57 -27.27 -23.21
C ARG A 110 21.81 -27.00 -21.89
N PRO A 111 21.71 -27.98 -20.97
CA PRO A 111 21.09 -27.73 -19.68
C PRO A 111 21.91 -26.68 -18.94
N GLN A 112 21.34 -25.49 -18.75
CA GLN A 112 21.88 -24.58 -17.74
C GLN A 112 21.89 -25.34 -16.42
N PRO A 113 22.98 -25.28 -15.62
CA PRO A 113 23.01 -25.93 -14.33
C PRO A 113 21.79 -25.43 -13.54
N ILE A 114 20.94 -26.35 -13.10
CA ILE A 114 19.83 -26.06 -12.20
C ILE A 114 20.48 -25.54 -10.92
N VAL A 115 20.74 -24.24 -10.85
CA VAL A 115 21.18 -23.58 -9.63
C VAL A 115 20.01 -23.73 -8.68
N ASP A 116 20.18 -24.60 -7.69
CA ASP A 116 19.25 -24.85 -6.59
C ASP A 116 18.63 -23.53 -6.13
N SER A 117 17.30 -23.43 -6.23
CA SER A 117 16.54 -22.21 -5.94
C SER A 117 16.80 -21.70 -4.54
N ARG A 118 17.10 -22.59 -3.58
CA ARG A 118 17.47 -22.21 -2.20
C ARG A 118 18.80 -21.46 -2.18
N THR A 119 19.79 -21.95 -2.92
CA THR A 119 21.10 -21.29 -3.06
C THR A 119 20.95 -19.93 -3.73
N ARG A 120 20.09 -19.83 -4.76
CA ARG A 120 19.77 -18.56 -5.42
C ARG A 120 19.08 -17.58 -4.46
N LEU A 121 18.06 -18.04 -3.73
CA LEU A 121 17.33 -17.23 -2.75
C LEU A 121 18.28 -16.67 -1.68
N ARG A 122 19.15 -17.52 -1.11
CA ARG A 122 20.13 -17.08 -0.10
C ARG A 122 21.07 -16.02 -0.65
N ARG A 123 21.56 -16.22 -1.88
CA ARG A 123 22.42 -15.23 -2.56
C ARG A 123 21.68 -13.91 -2.75
N GLU A 124 20.45 -13.96 -3.27
CA GLU A 124 19.62 -12.77 -3.49
C GLU A 124 19.36 -12.03 -2.17
N LEU A 125 18.92 -12.72 -1.11
CA LEU A 125 18.65 -12.12 0.19
C LEU A 125 19.90 -11.52 0.87
N THR A 126 21.09 -12.07 0.59
CA THR A 126 22.36 -11.56 1.11
C THR A 126 22.78 -10.28 0.38
N SER A 127 22.57 -10.21 -0.93
CA SER A 127 22.86 -9.01 -1.74
C SER A 127 21.72 -8.01 -1.80
N ALA A 128 20.53 -8.37 -1.31
CA ALA A 128 19.33 -7.55 -1.40
C ALA A 128 19.52 -6.24 -0.65
N GLN A 129 19.00 -5.17 -1.25
CA GLN A 129 19.02 -3.84 -0.69
C GLN A 129 17.62 -3.27 -0.68
N ALA A 130 17.26 -2.63 0.42
CA ALA A 130 15.99 -1.95 0.48
C ALA A 130 15.97 -0.78 -0.51
N GLY A 131 14.83 -0.61 -1.18
CA GLY A 131 14.53 0.58 -1.93
C GLY A 131 14.34 1.79 -1.03
N VAL A 132 13.97 2.90 -1.65
CA VAL A 132 13.78 4.20 -0.99
C VAL A 132 12.67 4.20 0.06
N ASP A 133 11.69 3.32 -0.10
CA ASP A 133 10.56 3.13 0.80
C ASP A 133 10.90 2.24 2.01
N GLY A 134 12.13 1.71 2.07
CA GLY A 134 12.59 0.80 3.11
C GLY A 134 12.21 -0.66 2.85
N THR A 135 11.70 -1.00 1.67
CA THR A 135 11.31 -2.37 1.32
C THR A 135 12.11 -2.91 0.14
N TYR A 136 12.31 -4.23 0.10
CA TYR A 136 12.79 -4.97 -1.06
C TYR A 136 11.67 -5.85 -1.56
N ILE A 137 11.41 -5.83 -2.86
CA ILE A 137 10.36 -6.63 -3.48
C ILE A 137 10.97 -7.94 -3.97
N LEU A 138 10.79 -9.01 -3.19
CA LEU A 138 11.26 -10.35 -3.53
C LEU A 138 10.27 -11.04 -4.48
N ASP A 139 10.68 -11.35 -5.71
CA ASP A 139 9.88 -12.13 -6.67
C ASP A 139 9.85 -13.61 -6.27
N VAL A 140 8.85 -13.99 -5.46
CA VAL A 140 8.60 -15.36 -5.01
C VAL A 140 8.20 -16.30 -6.15
N GLY A 141 7.80 -15.76 -7.31
CA GLY A 141 7.55 -16.55 -8.51
C GLY A 141 8.79 -17.28 -9.03
N ARG A 142 9.99 -16.81 -8.68
CA ARG A 142 11.27 -17.45 -8.99
C ARG A 142 11.64 -18.60 -8.05
N TYR A 143 10.89 -18.74 -6.95
CA TYR A 143 11.18 -19.62 -5.82
C TYR A 143 10.01 -20.57 -5.50
N GLN A 144 9.18 -20.87 -6.50
CA GLN A 144 7.94 -21.65 -6.32
C GLN A 144 8.17 -23.11 -5.88
N ASP A 145 9.37 -23.64 -6.09
CA ASP A 145 9.80 -24.95 -5.62
C ASP A 145 10.15 -24.99 -4.12
N ILE A 146 10.25 -23.82 -3.48
CA ILE A 146 10.49 -23.68 -2.04
C ILE A 146 9.15 -23.53 -1.32
N PRO A 147 8.80 -24.41 -0.36
CA PRO A 147 7.60 -24.26 0.46
C PRO A 147 7.55 -22.89 1.15
N SER A 148 6.36 -22.29 1.30
CA SER A 148 6.22 -20.93 1.81
C SER A 148 6.79 -20.75 3.23
N GLU A 149 6.68 -21.77 4.08
CA GLU A 149 7.27 -21.81 5.42
C GLU A 149 8.80 -21.82 5.40
N GLU A 150 9.38 -22.55 4.45
CA GLU A 150 10.84 -22.56 4.26
C GLU A 150 11.31 -21.21 3.71
N LEU A 151 10.58 -20.62 2.77
CA LEU A 151 10.82 -19.28 2.27
C LEU A 151 10.73 -18.23 3.40
N THR A 152 9.74 -18.32 4.29
CA THR A 152 9.62 -17.41 5.46
C THR A 152 10.85 -17.53 6.34
N ARG A 153 11.23 -18.76 6.71
CA ARG A 153 12.42 -19.02 7.53
C ARG A 153 13.71 -18.54 6.85
N ALA A 154 13.84 -18.69 5.54
CA ALA A 154 14.98 -18.18 4.79
C ALA A 154 15.05 -16.64 4.82
N ILE A 155 13.92 -15.95 4.65
CA ILE A 155 13.82 -14.48 4.76
C ILE A 155 14.22 -14.03 6.18
N GLU A 156 13.64 -14.65 7.21
CA GLU A 156 13.90 -14.29 8.61
C GLU A 156 15.33 -14.58 9.04
N SER A 157 15.89 -15.74 8.65
CA SER A 157 17.29 -16.10 8.93
C SER A 157 18.29 -15.19 8.21
N ALA A 158 17.92 -14.61 7.08
CA ALA A 158 18.70 -13.59 6.38
C ALA A 158 18.58 -12.20 7.01
N GLY A 159 17.86 -12.06 8.14
CA GLY A 159 17.69 -10.79 8.83
C GLY A 159 16.69 -9.86 8.13
N TRP A 160 15.68 -10.43 7.47
CA TRP A 160 14.58 -9.67 6.87
C TRP A 160 13.25 -10.03 7.54
N ARG A 161 12.31 -9.10 7.58
CA ARG A 161 10.92 -9.35 8.00
C ARG A 161 9.98 -9.13 6.83
N ARG A 162 8.93 -9.94 6.73
CA ARG A 162 7.85 -9.69 5.76
C ARG A 162 7.06 -8.46 6.18
N VAL A 163 6.76 -7.60 5.22
CA VAL A 163 5.96 -6.39 5.40
C VAL A 163 4.74 -6.50 4.52
N ARG A 164 3.57 -6.23 5.08
CA ARG A 164 2.33 -6.20 4.30
C ARG A 164 2.27 -4.90 3.51
N VAL A 165 2.60 -4.97 2.23
CA VAL A 165 2.49 -3.85 1.29
C VAL A 165 1.41 -4.20 0.28
N SER A 166 0.43 -3.32 0.12
CA SER A 166 -0.74 -3.56 -0.74
C SER A 166 -0.38 -3.65 -2.23
N ASP A 167 0.75 -3.07 -2.61
CA ASP A 167 1.18 -2.92 -4.02
C ASP A 167 2.30 -3.90 -4.40
N ALA A 168 2.68 -4.80 -3.49
CA ALA A 168 3.60 -5.87 -3.85
C ALA A 168 2.94 -6.68 -4.97
N GLY A 169 3.63 -6.77 -6.11
CA GLY A 169 3.16 -7.54 -7.25
C GLY A 169 2.74 -8.95 -6.83
N MET A 170 1.88 -9.55 -7.64
CA MET A 170 1.18 -10.77 -7.29
C MET A 170 2.09 -11.97 -6.93
N ASN A 171 3.30 -12.03 -7.50
CA ASN A 171 4.31 -13.03 -7.16
C ASN A 171 5.45 -12.41 -6.37
N ALA A 172 5.17 -11.38 -5.58
CA ALA A 172 6.17 -10.63 -4.88
C ALA A 172 5.83 -10.51 -3.40
N VAL A 173 6.85 -10.59 -2.55
CA VAL A 173 6.74 -10.34 -1.12
C VAL A 173 7.63 -9.16 -0.79
N ALA A 174 7.02 -8.11 -0.26
CA ALA A 174 7.77 -6.99 0.29
C ALA A 174 8.42 -7.41 1.61
N ILE A 175 9.73 -7.25 1.70
CA ILE A 175 10.53 -7.54 2.89
C ILE A 175 11.29 -6.28 3.32
N ALA A 176 11.56 -6.13 4.61
CA ALA A 176 12.34 -5.01 5.14
C ALA A 176 13.30 -5.48 6.22
N ARG A 177 14.39 -4.76 6.45
CA ARG A 177 15.29 -5.09 7.55
C ARG A 177 14.63 -4.79 8.91
N PRO A 178 14.93 -5.54 9.98
CA PRO A 178 14.57 -5.18 11.34
C PRO A 178 15.06 -3.77 11.67
N GLY A 179 14.21 -2.96 12.28
CA GLY A 179 14.51 -1.57 12.62
C GLY A 179 14.33 -0.56 11.48
N ALA A 180 14.35 -0.99 10.22
CA ALA A 180 14.07 -0.12 9.08
C ALA A 180 12.59 0.29 9.06
N GLU A 181 12.35 1.59 8.88
CA GLU A 181 11.00 2.11 8.78
C GLU A 181 10.52 1.97 7.34
N THR A 182 9.31 1.45 7.16
CA THR A 182 8.73 1.24 5.83
C THR A 182 7.61 2.22 5.53
N VAL A 183 7.56 2.67 4.28
CA VAL A 183 6.48 3.50 3.75
C VAL A 183 5.61 2.66 2.83
N HIS A 184 4.29 2.82 2.90
CA HIS A 184 3.32 2.14 2.03
C HIS A 184 2.34 3.18 1.49
N ALA A 185 1.60 2.85 0.42
CA ALA A 185 0.71 3.78 -0.28
C ALA A 185 -0.31 4.50 0.63
N GLY A 186 -0.76 3.87 1.71
CA GLY A 186 -1.65 4.49 2.71
C GLY A 186 -1.06 5.72 3.43
N HIS A 187 0.27 5.90 3.41
CA HIS A 187 0.94 7.12 3.90
C HIS A 187 1.02 8.23 2.83
N GLY A 188 0.52 7.96 1.62
CA GLY A 188 0.67 8.82 0.45
C GLY A 188 2.04 8.65 -0.21
N PRO A 189 2.28 9.36 -1.33
CA PRO A 189 3.53 9.25 -2.06
C PRO A 189 4.71 9.79 -1.25
N PHE A 190 5.82 9.06 -1.29
CA PHE A 190 7.09 9.43 -0.67
C PHE A 190 8.16 9.70 -1.72
N LEU A 191 8.95 8.69 -2.07
CA LEU A 191 9.99 8.70 -3.08
C LEU A 191 9.83 7.45 -3.94
N GLU A 192 10.16 7.59 -5.21
CA GLU A 192 10.23 6.53 -6.19
C GLU A 192 11.58 6.65 -6.90
N GLY A 193 12.16 5.53 -7.33
CA GLY A 193 13.42 5.52 -8.07
C GLY A 193 14.38 4.41 -7.63
N PRO A 194 15.64 4.50 -8.08
CA PRO A 194 16.71 3.53 -7.80
C PRO A 194 16.94 3.27 -6.31
N SER A 195 17.65 2.21 -5.95
CA SER A 195 18.12 2.02 -4.56
C SER A 195 19.31 2.94 -4.22
N LEU A 196 19.61 3.11 -2.92
CA LEU A 196 20.75 3.94 -2.51
C LEU A 196 22.09 3.40 -3.04
N ALA A 197 22.31 2.09 -3.15
CA ALA A 197 23.55 1.61 -3.76
C ALA A 197 23.57 1.75 -5.27
N GLU A 198 22.42 1.66 -5.96
CA GLU A 198 22.37 2.00 -7.38
C GLU A 198 22.81 3.44 -7.58
N LEU A 199 22.26 4.38 -6.80
CA LEU A 199 22.70 5.78 -6.85
C LEU A 199 24.20 5.95 -6.54
N ARG A 200 24.72 5.26 -5.52
CA ARG A 200 26.15 5.31 -5.16
C ARG A 200 27.06 4.70 -6.23
N ALA A 201 26.55 3.87 -7.14
CA ALA A 201 27.32 3.29 -8.24
C ALA A 201 27.66 4.33 -9.33
N HIS A 202 26.94 5.46 -9.39
CA HIS A 202 27.18 6.52 -10.37
C HIS A 202 28.13 7.59 -9.81
N PRO A 203 29.34 7.79 -10.38
CA PRO A 203 30.30 8.76 -9.87
C PRO A 203 29.77 10.20 -9.81
N GLN A 204 28.98 10.61 -10.83
CA GLN A 204 28.35 11.93 -10.89
C GLN A 204 27.35 12.17 -9.76
N VAL A 205 26.60 11.14 -9.38
CA VAL A 205 25.61 11.18 -8.30
C VAL A 205 26.32 11.31 -6.95
N VAL A 206 27.42 10.57 -6.74
CA VAL A 206 28.23 10.67 -5.53
C VAL A 206 28.84 12.06 -5.39
N GLU A 207 29.36 12.65 -6.47
CA GLU A 207 29.93 14.00 -6.41
C GLU A 207 28.85 15.05 -6.13
N ARG A 208 27.68 14.94 -6.77
CA ARG A 208 26.56 15.84 -6.48
C ARG A 208 26.07 15.69 -5.04
N ALA A 209 26.00 14.47 -4.51
CA ALA A 209 25.64 14.22 -3.12
C ALA A 209 26.60 14.93 -2.15
N ARG A 210 27.92 14.91 -2.41
CA ARG A 210 28.91 15.65 -1.61
C ARG A 210 28.69 17.16 -1.65
N VAL A 211 28.31 17.72 -2.80
CA VAL A 211 27.95 19.13 -2.91
C VAL A 211 26.72 19.44 -2.04
N ILE A 212 25.65 18.64 -2.15
CA ILE A 212 24.43 18.75 -1.34
C ILE A 212 24.77 18.66 0.16
N THR A 213 25.68 17.77 0.57
CA THR A 213 26.14 17.67 1.96
C THR A 213 26.81 18.94 2.45
N ARG A 214 27.64 19.58 1.62
CA ARG A 214 28.28 20.87 1.96
C ARG A 214 27.26 22.01 2.03
N GLU A 215 26.26 22.03 1.14
CA GLU A 215 25.25 23.09 1.06
C GLU A 215 24.18 22.99 2.14
N HIS A 216 23.73 21.78 2.44
CA HIS A 216 22.56 21.54 3.30
C HIS A 216 22.87 20.85 4.63
N GLY A 217 24.11 20.40 4.84
CA GLY A 217 24.55 19.79 6.10
C GLY A 217 24.05 18.37 6.34
N PHE A 218 23.52 17.69 5.32
CA PHE A 218 23.11 16.27 5.40
C PHE A 218 23.54 15.50 4.16
N ASP A 219 23.82 14.20 4.31
CA ASP A 219 24.09 13.32 3.18
C ASP A 219 22.77 12.74 2.63
N PRO A 220 22.37 13.08 1.38
CA PRO A 220 21.17 12.53 0.77
C PRO A 220 21.29 11.02 0.46
N LEU A 221 22.52 10.50 0.39
CA LEU A 221 22.80 9.09 0.18
C LEU A 221 23.05 8.33 1.49
N ASP A 222 22.90 8.94 2.67
CA ASP A 222 23.01 8.24 3.95
C ASP A 222 21.71 7.49 4.29
N ASP A 223 21.85 6.22 4.69
CA ASP A 223 20.72 5.35 5.03
C ASP A 223 19.95 5.90 6.24
N ASN A 224 20.64 6.47 7.24
CA ASN A 224 19.98 6.99 8.46
C ASN A 224 19.16 8.25 8.18
N ASN A 225 19.66 9.14 7.32
CA ASN A 225 18.91 10.30 6.86
C ASN A 225 17.63 9.88 6.13
N LEU A 226 17.72 8.86 5.26
CA LEU A 226 16.55 8.35 4.56
C LEU A 226 15.55 7.66 5.51
N ASP A 227 16.02 6.87 6.48
CA ASP A 227 15.16 6.29 7.52
C ASP A 227 14.46 7.37 8.36
N THR A 228 15.18 8.43 8.73
CA THR A 228 14.61 9.59 9.42
C THR A 228 13.53 10.25 8.57
N ALA A 229 13.78 10.44 7.27
CA ALA A 229 12.80 10.98 6.34
C ALA A 229 11.56 10.08 6.23
N ARG A 230 11.71 8.74 6.19
CA ARG A 230 10.59 7.78 6.21
C ARG A 230 9.75 7.87 7.48
N GLN A 231 10.40 7.91 8.65
CA GLN A 231 9.73 8.06 9.94
C GLN A 231 8.92 9.37 10.01
N ARG A 232 9.55 10.48 9.61
CA ARG A 232 8.90 11.80 9.57
C ARG A 232 7.77 11.85 8.56
N HIS A 233 7.96 11.28 7.38
CA HIS A 233 6.92 11.12 6.38
C HIS A 233 5.70 10.39 6.95
N LYS A 234 5.89 9.22 7.56
CA LYS A 234 4.80 8.42 8.16
C LYS A 234 4.09 9.16 9.31
N TYR A 235 4.85 9.84 10.16
CA TYR A 235 4.30 10.65 11.23
C TYR A 235 3.37 11.76 10.69
N TRP A 236 3.86 12.51 9.69
CA TRP A 236 3.08 13.58 9.09
C TRP A 236 1.92 13.07 8.24
N ALA A 237 2.10 11.97 7.52
CA ALA A 237 1.05 11.31 6.75
C ALA A 237 -0.14 10.92 7.63
N ARG A 238 0.12 10.26 8.78
CA ARG A 238 -0.95 9.90 9.74
C ARG A 238 -1.72 11.13 10.23
N ARG A 239 -1.02 12.22 10.57
CA ARG A 239 -1.64 13.47 11.02
C ARG A 239 -2.42 14.15 9.90
N PHE A 240 -1.87 14.17 8.70
CA PHE A 240 -2.50 14.74 7.51
C PHE A 240 -3.77 13.98 7.16
N ASN A 241 -3.70 12.66 7.02
CA ASN A 241 -4.85 11.80 6.69
C ASN A 241 -5.99 11.94 7.70
N LYS A 242 -5.69 12.08 9.00
CA LYS A 242 -6.71 12.36 10.02
C LYS A 242 -7.48 13.66 9.74
N HIS A 243 -6.77 14.75 9.40
CA HIS A 243 -7.41 16.03 9.15
C HIS A 243 -8.08 16.08 7.78
N VAL A 244 -7.53 15.42 6.76
CA VAL A 244 -8.17 15.29 5.44
C VAL A 244 -9.47 14.49 5.57
N GLY A 245 -9.47 13.36 6.29
CA GLY A 245 -10.69 12.59 6.54
C GLY A 245 -11.76 13.40 7.28
N LEU A 246 -11.36 14.18 8.29
CA LEU A 246 -12.27 15.05 9.02
C LEU A 246 -12.79 16.22 8.16
N ALA A 247 -11.94 16.84 7.32
CA ALA A 247 -12.35 17.86 6.38
C ALA A 247 -13.33 17.30 5.34
N PHE A 248 -13.08 16.09 4.84
CA PHE A 248 -13.98 15.40 3.92
C PHE A 248 -15.35 15.16 4.57
N LEU A 249 -15.39 14.68 5.82
CA LEU A 249 -16.64 14.51 6.58
C LEU A 249 -17.41 15.83 6.72
N PHE A 250 -16.76 16.91 7.18
CA PHE A 250 -17.41 18.21 7.31
C PHE A 250 -17.83 18.79 5.97
N GLY A 251 -17.08 18.52 4.89
CA GLY A 251 -17.46 18.89 3.54
C GLY A 251 -18.79 18.25 3.15
N ILE A 252 -18.94 16.93 3.35
CA ILE A 252 -20.20 16.22 3.08
C ILE A 252 -21.35 16.79 3.93
N LEU A 253 -21.15 16.95 5.23
CA LEU A 253 -22.17 17.49 6.12
C LEU A 253 -22.56 18.92 5.77
N MET A 254 -21.60 19.75 5.36
CA MET A 254 -21.84 21.09 4.87
C MET A 254 -22.71 21.07 3.60
N PHE A 255 -22.42 20.23 2.61
CA PHE A 255 -23.24 20.10 1.40
C PHE A 255 -24.67 19.63 1.71
N LEU A 256 -24.82 18.66 2.61
CA LEU A 256 -26.14 18.19 3.05
C LEU A 256 -26.91 19.29 3.80
N GLY A 257 -26.25 19.98 4.73
CA GLY A 257 -26.82 21.09 5.49
C GLY A 257 -27.27 22.24 4.58
N LEU A 258 -26.47 22.56 3.56
CA LEU A 258 -26.82 23.56 2.54
C LEU A 258 -28.10 23.16 1.79
N GLY A 259 -28.22 21.89 1.39
CA GLY A 259 -29.43 21.36 0.75
C GLY A 259 -30.68 21.46 1.63
N ILE A 260 -30.54 21.16 2.93
CA ILE A 260 -31.63 21.33 3.91
C ILE A 260 -32.00 22.81 4.04
N THR A 261 -31.01 23.68 4.19
CA THR A 261 -31.20 25.13 4.34
C THR A 261 -31.94 25.72 3.13
N PHE A 262 -31.57 25.33 1.92
CA PHE A 262 -32.28 25.76 0.70
C PHE A 262 -33.71 25.24 0.62
N ARG A 263 -33.97 24.01 1.08
CA ARG A 263 -35.32 23.45 1.12
C ARG A 263 -36.21 24.15 2.14
N SER A 264 -35.63 24.62 3.25
CA SER A 264 -36.35 25.31 4.34
C SER A 264 -36.72 26.78 4.03
N PHE A 265 -36.49 27.26 2.80
CA PHE A 265 -36.77 28.64 2.39
C PHE A 265 -38.29 28.96 2.22
N GLU A 266 -39.20 28.11 2.70
CA GLU A 266 -40.64 28.35 2.58
C GLU A 266 -41.16 29.47 3.51
N PRO A 267 -42.18 30.24 3.10
CA PRO A 267 -42.40 31.60 3.60
C PRO A 267 -43.18 31.72 4.92
N ALA A 268 -43.70 30.62 5.47
CA ALA A 268 -44.73 30.72 6.50
C ALA A 268 -44.20 31.01 7.92
N ASP A 269 -43.07 30.40 8.34
CA ASP A 269 -42.64 30.50 9.74
C ASP A 269 -41.14 30.82 9.97
N GLY A 270 -40.28 30.79 8.95
CA GLY A 270 -38.89 31.31 8.97
C GLY A 270 -37.87 30.69 9.96
N GLU A 271 -38.30 30.15 11.09
CA GLU A 271 -37.46 29.68 12.19
C GLU A 271 -36.57 28.50 11.76
N GLY A 272 -37.15 27.54 11.02
CA GLY A 272 -36.41 26.39 10.48
C GLY A 272 -35.29 26.78 9.52
N PHE A 273 -35.47 27.87 8.76
CA PHE A 273 -34.43 28.40 7.89
C PHE A 273 -33.26 28.95 8.70
N TYR A 274 -33.51 29.76 9.74
CA TYR A 274 -32.43 30.32 10.56
C TYR A 274 -31.66 29.26 11.34
N ILE A 275 -32.34 28.24 11.88
CA ILE A 275 -31.68 27.11 12.57
C ILE A 275 -30.79 26.34 11.59
N SER A 276 -31.32 25.95 10.43
CA SER A 276 -30.55 25.20 9.42
C SER A 276 -29.38 26.00 8.86
N LEU A 277 -29.56 27.31 8.66
CA LEU A 277 -28.50 28.23 8.28
C LEU A 277 -27.40 28.31 9.34
N ALA A 278 -27.77 28.46 10.63
CA ALA A 278 -26.81 28.53 11.73
C ALA A 278 -25.98 27.23 11.85
N VAL A 279 -26.63 26.07 11.73
CA VAL A 279 -25.95 24.76 11.73
C VAL A 279 -25.01 24.64 10.52
N THR A 280 -25.45 25.06 9.34
CA THR A 280 -24.63 25.02 8.12
C THR A 280 -23.41 25.93 8.25
N LEU A 281 -23.57 27.15 8.77
CA LEU A 281 -22.46 28.07 9.02
C LEU A 281 -21.47 27.50 10.04
N ALA A 282 -21.94 26.83 11.09
CA ALA A 282 -21.07 26.15 12.05
C ALA A 282 -20.26 25.03 11.36
N MET A 283 -20.88 24.24 10.47
CA MET A 283 -20.19 23.22 9.68
C MET A 283 -19.15 23.81 8.72
N VAL A 284 -19.46 24.93 8.06
CA VAL A 284 -18.51 25.67 7.22
C VAL A 284 -17.31 26.12 8.06
N ALA A 285 -17.52 26.69 9.24
CA ALA A 285 -16.45 27.14 10.12
C ALA A 285 -15.55 25.97 10.56
N LEU A 286 -16.13 24.83 10.94
CA LEU A 286 -15.39 23.61 11.28
C LEU A 286 -14.59 23.07 10.09
N PHE A 287 -15.19 23.04 8.89
CA PHE A 287 -14.52 22.65 7.66
C PHE A 287 -13.29 23.53 7.39
N VAL A 288 -13.45 24.86 7.41
CA VAL A 288 -12.37 25.82 7.19
C VAL A 288 -11.25 25.65 8.22
N LEU A 289 -11.60 25.44 9.49
CA LEU A 289 -10.63 25.22 10.56
C LEU A 289 -9.81 23.94 10.34
N VAL A 290 -10.47 22.82 10.02
CA VAL A 290 -9.79 21.53 9.79
C VAL A 290 -8.95 21.57 8.52
N PHE A 291 -9.46 22.19 7.45
CA PHE A 291 -8.72 22.37 6.20
C PHE A 291 -7.45 23.21 6.42
N THR A 292 -7.55 24.31 7.17
CA THR A 292 -6.40 25.15 7.52
C THR A 292 -5.35 24.35 8.31
N LYS A 293 -5.78 23.51 9.27
CA LYS A 293 -4.85 22.61 9.98
C LYS A 293 -4.17 21.61 9.05
N ALA A 294 -4.89 21.03 8.09
CA ALA A 294 -4.32 20.13 7.09
C ALA A 294 -3.26 20.84 6.22
N ALA A 295 -3.53 22.08 5.80
CA ALA A 295 -2.59 22.90 5.05
C ALA A 295 -1.32 23.23 5.86
N LEU A 296 -1.47 23.58 7.14
CA LEU A 296 -0.34 23.81 8.04
C LEU A 296 0.50 22.54 8.26
N ILE A 297 -0.15 21.39 8.40
CA ILE A 297 0.54 20.08 8.50
C ILE A 297 1.33 19.80 7.22
N ARG A 298 0.75 20.05 6.04
CA ARG A 298 1.45 19.88 4.76
C ARG A 298 2.68 20.79 4.67
N LYS A 299 2.56 22.05 5.08
CA LYS A 299 3.69 23.00 5.12
C LYS A 299 4.79 22.54 6.07
N ARG A 300 4.44 22.07 7.27
CA ARG A 300 5.40 21.53 8.27
C ARG A 300 6.09 20.26 7.77
N ARG A 301 5.34 19.34 7.15
CA ARG A 301 5.90 18.17 6.48
C ARG A 301 6.95 18.59 5.45
N TRP A 302 6.62 19.54 4.57
CA TRP A 302 7.56 20.00 3.55
C TRP A 302 8.79 20.68 4.15
N ALA A 303 8.65 21.44 5.24
CA ALA A 303 9.79 22.03 5.93
C ALA A 303 10.74 20.99 6.54
N GLU A 304 10.23 19.85 7.02
CA GLU A 304 11.07 18.81 7.66
C GLU A 304 11.70 17.83 6.66
N ILE A 305 10.96 17.37 5.65
CA ILE A 305 11.46 16.33 4.71
C ILE A 305 11.70 16.84 3.29
N GLY A 306 11.31 18.08 2.99
CA GLY A 306 11.35 18.62 1.64
C GLY A 306 12.76 18.69 1.06
N ALA A 307 13.76 19.06 1.87
CA ALA A 307 15.15 19.10 1.43
C ALA A 307 15.66 17.71 1.04
N THR A 308 15.46 16.70 1.89
CA THR A 308 15.86 15.31 1.60
C THR A 308 15.13 14.76 0.37
N VAL A 309 13.83 15.02 0.24
CA VAL A 309 13.02 14.55 -0.91
C VAL A 309 13.47 15.20 -2.22
N THR A 310 13.74 16.51 -2.20
CA THR A 310 14.22 17.24 -3.38
C THR A 310 15.62 16.78 -3.79
N ALA A 311 16.54 16.67 -2.83
CA ALA A 311 17.90 16.18 -3.06
C ALA A 311 17.88 14.77 -3.67
N TYR A 312 17.04 13.87 -3.12
CA TYR A 312 16.91 12.52 -3.66
C TYR A 312 16.42 12.51 -5.12
N LYS A 313 15.38 13.28 -5.42
CA LYS A 313 14.83 13.37 -6.78
C LYS A 313 15.82 13.96 -7.78
N GLU A 314 16.63 14.91 -7.33
CA GLU A 314 17.70 15.46 -8.15
C GLU A 314 18.73 14.36 -8.48
N LEU A 315 19.18 13.61 -7.48
CA LEU A 315 20.12 12.50 -7.67
C LEU A 315 19.56 11.37 -8.55
N SER A 316 18.28 11.02 -8.39
CA SER A 316 17.65 9.99 -9.23
C SER A 316 17.55 10.45 -10.68
N THR A 317 17.21 11.73 -10.91
CA THR A 317 17.16 12.33 -12.26
C THR A 317 18.54 12.34 -12.93
N LEU A 318 19.60 12.57 -12.15
CA LEU A 318 20.99 12.51 -12.64
C LEU A 318 21.42 11.07 -12.97
N ALA A 319 20.95 10.07 -12.22
CA ALA A 319 21.23 8.67 -12.52
C ALA A 319 20.54 8.20 -13.82
N GLU A 320 19.33 8.71 -14.10
CA GLU A 320 18.54 8.37 -15.30
C GLU A 320 19.06 8.99 -16.60
N LYS A 321 19.86 10.06 -16.53
CA LYS A 321 20.51 10.70 -17.68
C LYS A 321 22.00 10.36 -17.70
N PRO A 322 22.40 9.13 -18.10
CA PRO A 322 23.80 8.87 -18.38
C PRO A 322 24.23 9.77 -19.54
N ASP A 323 25.35 10.46 -19.38
CA ASP A 323 25.88 11.49 -20.28
C ASP A 323 25.62 11.26 -21.78
N ASP A 324 24.67 12.01 -22.36
CA ASP A 324 24.57 12.23 -23.82
C ASP A 324 25.70 13.16 -24.34
N SER A 325 26.77 13.35 -23.56
CA SER A 325 27.86 14.29 -23.83
C SER A 325 29.19 13.57 -24.09
N SER A 326 29.15 12.52 -24.92
CA SER A 326 30.34 11.93 -25.57
C SER A 326 30.44 12.39 -27.03
#